data_AF-A0A9E4BY66-F1
#
_entry.id   AF-A0A9E4BY66-F1
#
_cell.length_a   1.000
_cell.length_b   1.000
_cell.length_c   1.000
_cell.angle_alpha   90.00
_cell.angle_beta   90.00
_cell.angle_gamma   90.00
#
_symmetry.space_group_name_H-M   'P 1'
#
loop_
_entity.id
_entity.type
_entity.pdbx_description
1 polymer ?
#
loop_
_entity_poly.entity_id
_entity_poly.type
_entity_poly.pdbx_seq_one_letter_code
_entity_poly.pdbx_strand_id
1 'polypeptide(L)'
;MKRKVLWGGIALLAALWVSASGAATSALKATVIDRYGNQHQVDKFTFQGRQDLEIYVQGQRRLVELVKVDRLRFEGERSDEEQRVVLVFRNGVQEAGLMVTGGSASPHQDAVGGGSSGRRFSGVTELGPFFILASDVQEIVLRHPVGEEPPEEKILKATIITMNGRRFEVENLRYHGKQRLDFFRGRNKRFIPLDKVARIDFADGGTGDEFRPITATYWSGKTVMGTVEASLVRLSGETDKSYFERVNRAFTGVVGSSPFAIGMHDVKHIRFRQDKDEESAEGRADDTVDSASDSAADDAGTGDSQ
;
A
#
# COMPACT_ATOMS: atom_id res chain seq x y z
N MET A 1 54.01 33.93 -40.55
CA MET A 1 54.16 33.37 -39.19
C MET A 1 52.80 32.93 -38.69
N LYS A 2 52.66 31.63 -38.40
CA LYS A 2 51.41 30.92 -38.09
C LYS A 2 51.05 31.12 -36.61
N ARG A 3 49.83 31.55 -36.29
CA ARG A 3 49.26 31.40 -34.94
C ARG A 3 48.21 30.29 -34.97
N LYS A 4 48.46 29.28 -34.14
CA LYS A 4 47.75 28.00 -34.06
C LYS A 4 46.36 28.22 -33.47
N VAL A 5 45.36 27.68 -34.16
CA VAL A 5 44.04 27.35 -33.63
C VAL A 5 44.22 26.22 -32.63
N LEU A 6 43.80 26.43 -31.37
CA LEU A 6 43.60 25.33 -30.41
C LEU A 6 42.10 25.05 -30.35
N TRP A 7 41.72 23.97 -31.02
CA TRP A 7 40.54 23.17 -30.70
C TRP A 7 40.82 22.39 -29.41
N GLY A 8 39.86 22.29 -28.49
CA GLY A 8 39.92 21.28 -27.44
C GLY A 8 39.08 21.60 -26.20
N GLY A 9 37.89 20.99 -26.13
CA GLY A 9 37.06 20.89 -24.92
C GLY A 9 36.24 22.17 -24.64
N ILE A 10 34.93 22.16 -24.45
CA ILE A 10 34.09 21.19 -23.77
C ILE A 10 32.72 21.23 -24.46
N ALA A 11 32.53 20.34 -25.43
CA ALA A 11 31.21 19.93 -25.90
C ALA A 11 30.90 18.59 -25.23
N LEU A 12 30.57 18.61 -23.94
CA LEU A 12 30.18 17.42 -23.17
C LEU A 12 29.51 17.82 -21.85
N LEU A 13 28.39 18.54 -21.96
CA LEU A 13 27.49 18.79 -20.81
C LEU A 13 26.03 18.97 -21.24
N ALA A 14 25.64 18.27 -22.32
CA ALA A 14 24.27 18.24 -22.84
C ALA A 14 23.80 16.82 -23.17
N ALA A 15 24.22 15.82 -22.37
CA ALA A 15 23.93 14.40 -22.63
C ALA A 15 23.49 13.61 -21.37
N LEU A 16 22.81 14.23 -20.41
CA LEU A 16 22.33 13.51 -19.21
C LEU A 16 20.88 13.79 -18.79
N TRP A 17 20.08 14.47 -19.61
CA TRP A 17 18.66 14.74 -19.32
C TRP A 17 17.75 14.25 -20.46
N VAL A 18 17.86 12.97 -20.77
CA VAL A 18 16.81 12.19 -21.43
C VAL A 18 16.82 10.82 -20.76
N SER A 19 15.62 10.28 -20.51
CA SER A 19 15.35 8.97 -19.89
C SER A 19 15.20 8.97 -18.36
N ALA A 20 14.35 9.84 -17.82
CA ALA A 20 13.37 9.31 -16.88
C ALA A 20 12.29 8.64 -17.73
N SER A 21 12.62 7.46 -18.25
CA SER A 21 11.66 6.57 -18.87
C SER A 21 10.50 6.47 -17.89
N GLY A 22 9.33 6.98 -18.27
CA GLY A 22 8.12 6.32 -17.83
C GLY A 22 8.37 4.87 -18.16
N ALA A 23 8.55 4.05 -17.12
CA ALA A 23 8.58 2.61 -17.31
C ALA A 23 7.32 2.34 -18.12
N ALA A 24 7.49 2.00 -19.39
CA ALA A 24 6.41 1.51 -20.20
C ALA A 24 6.06 0.20 -19.51
N THR A 25 5.15 0.28 -18.54
CA THR A 25 4.49 -0.89 -17.99
C THR A 25 3.97 -1.60 -19.22
N SER A 26 4.60 -2.74 -19.53
CA SER A 26 4.18 -3.57 -20.65
C SER A 26 2.68 -3.69 -20.56
N ALA A 27 1.99 -3.35 -21.64
CA ALA A 27 0.54 -3.34 -21.67
C ALA A 27 0.01 -4.66 -21.11
N LEU A 28 -0.57 -4.62 -19.91
CA LEU A 28 -1.02 -5.83 -19.24
C LEU A 28 -2.09 -6.49 -20.12
N LYS A 29 -1.95 -7.80 -20.34
CA LYS A 29 -2.88 -8.57 -21.15
C LYS A 29 -3.81 -9.35 -20.24
N ALA A 30 -5.04 -9.57 -20.68
CA ALA A 30 -6.04 -10.28 -19.91
C ALA A 30 -6.95 -11.12 -20.80
N THR A 31 -7.39 -12.26 -20.28
CA THR A 31 -8.63 -12.90 -20.74
C THR A 31 -9.74 -12.47 -19.78
N VAL A 32 -10.76 -11.79 -20.29
CA VAL A 32 -11.95 -11.42 -19.53
C VAL A 32 -13.08 -12.39 -19.85
N ILE A 33 -13.66 -13.00 -18.83
CA ILE A 33 -14.81 -13.90 -18.93
C ILE A 33 -16.02 -13.15 -18.36
N ASP A 34 -17.01 -12.89 -19.21
CA ASP A 34 -18.25 -12.26 -18.76
C ASP A 34 -19.17 -13.27 -18.05
N ARG A 35 -20.23 -12.78 -17.39
CA ARG A 35 -21.21 -13.65 -16.71
C ARG A 35 -22.04 -14.54 -17.63
N TYR A 36 -21.97 -14.34 -18.94
CA TYR A 36 -22.58 -15.22 -19.94
C TYR A 36 -21.61 -16.31 -20.43
N GLY A 37 -20.36 -16.29 -19.97
CA GLY A 37 -19.30 -17.23 -20.36
C GLY A 37 -18.54 -16.82 -21.63
N ASN A 38 -18.80 -15.64 -22.20
CA ASN A 38 -18.04 -15.14 -23.34
C ASN A 38 -16.62 -14.75 -22.90
N GLN A 39 -15.64 -15.07 -23.75
CA GLN A 39 -14.25 -14.76 -23.48
C GLN A 39 -13.74 -13.65 -24.41
N HIS A 40 -13.04 -12.69 -23.82
CA HIS A 40 -12.45 -11.57 -24.54
C HIS A 40 -10.96 -11.51 -24.26
N GLN A 41 -10.13 -11.52 -25.32
CA GLN A 41 -8.70 -11.27 -25.21
C GLN A 41 -8.47 -9.76 -25.26
N VAL A 42 -7.92 -9.20 -24.20
CA VAL A 42 -7.81 -7.76 -24.00
C VAL A 42 -6.35 -7.37 -23.75
N ASP A 43 -5.80 -6.55 -24.62
CA ASP A 43 -4.53 -5.87 -24.46
C ASP A 43 -4.72 -4.52 -23.75
N LYS A 44 -3.65 -4.01 -23.12
CA LYS A 44 -3.67 -2.73 -22.38
C LYS A 44 -4.79 -2.70 -21.33
N PHE A 45 -4.97 -3.81 -20.64
CA PHE A 45 -6.02 -3.99 -19.65
C PHE A 45 -5.85 -3.00 -18.48
N THR A 46 -6.94 -2.30 -18.14
CA THR A 46 -7.00 -1.36 -17.03
C THR A 46 -8.34 -1.46 -16.30
N PHE A 47 -8.36 -1.01 -15.03
CA PHE A 47 -9.58 -0.78 -14.27
C PHE A 47 -9.75 0.72 -14.05
N GLN A 48 -10.85 1.30 -14.54
CA GLN A 48 -11.07 2.76 -14.49
C GLN A 48 -9.88 3.58 -15.05
N GLY A 49 -9.21 3.06 -16.09
CA GLY A 49 -8.02 3.70 -16.66
C GLY A 49 -6.74 3.55 -15.82
N ARG A 50 -6.76 2.76 -14.75
CA ARG A 50 -5.65 2.56 -13.82
C ARG A 50 -5.13 1.13 -13.83
N GLN A 51 -3.90 0.96 -13.35
CA GLN A 51 -3.21 -0.33 -13.20
C GLN A 51 -3.34 -0.90 -11.77
N ASP A 52 -4.28 -0.38 -10.98
CA ASP A 52 -4.60 -0.85 -9.64
C ASP A 52 -6.10 -1.04 -9.44
N LEU A 53 -6.44 -2.02 -8.61
CA LEU A 53 -7.79 -2.35 -8.16
C LEU A 53 -8.00 -1.82 -6.76
N GLU A 54 -9.13 -1.17 -6.55
CA GLU A 54 -9.58 -0.85 -5.20
C GLU A 54 -10.50 -1.96 -4.69
N ILE A 55 -10.08 -2.59 -3.59
CA ILE A 55 -10.83 -3.62 -2.88
C ILE A 55 -10.90 -3.29 -1.40
N TYR A 56 -11.83 -3.91 -0.68
CA TYR A 56 -12.01 -3.78 0.76
C TYR A 56 -11.82 -5.13 1.41
N VAL A 57 -10.76 -5.26 2.20
CA VAL A 57 -10.43 -6.48 2.95
C VAL A 57 -10.68 -6.19 4.41
N GLN A 58 -11.55 -6.98 5.07
CA GLN A 58 -11.98 -6.73 6.46
C GLN A 58 -12.48 -5.27 6.67
N GLY A 59 -13.17 -4.72 5.67
CA GLY A 59 -13.68 -3.34 5.70
C GLY A 59 -12.62 -2.25 5.51
N GLN A 60 -11.35 -2.60 5.25
CA GLN A 60 -10.27 -1.66 4.99
C GLN A 60 -9.95 -1.56 3.51
N ARG A 61 -9.79 -0.32 3.02
CA ARG A 61 -9.44 -0.04 1.63
C ARG A 61 -8.01 -0.52 1.32
N ARG A 62 -7.86 -1.28 0.25
CA ARG A 62 -6.59 -1.78 -0.28
C ARG A 62 -6.52 -1.48 -1.78
N LEU A 63 -5.40 -0.90 -2.22
CA LEU A 63 -5.08 -0.70 -3.63
C LEU A 63 -4.11 -1.81 -4.07
N VAL A 64 -4.58 -2.68 -4.95
CA VAL A 64 -3.86 -3.84 -5.44
C VAL A 64 -3.42 -3.61 -6.88
N GLU A 65 -2.12 -3.62 -7.13
CA GLU A 65 -1.60 -3.50 -8.50
C GLU A 65 -1.97 -4.73 -9.33
N LEU A 66 -2.51 -4.50 -10.53
CA LEU A 66 -2.96 -5.58 -11.43
C LEU A 66 -1.81 -6.52 -11.81
N VAL A 67 -0.58 -6.01 -11.93
CA VAL A 67 0.61 -6.84 -12.23
C VAL A 67 0.91 -7.90 -11.16
N LYS A 68 0.36 -7.77 -9.95
CA LYS A 68 0.51 -8.75 -8.86
C LYS A 68 -0.55 -9.84 -8.90
N VAL A 69 -1.65 -9.58 -9.61
CA VAL A 69 -2.82 -10.45 -9.65
C VAL A 69 -2.68 -11.41 -10.82
N ASP A 70 -2.89 -12.69 -10.58
CA ASP A 70 -2.99 -13.72 -11.62
C ASP A 70 -4.45 -13.86 -12.08
N ARG A 71 -5.38 -13.85 -11.12
CA ARG A 71 -6.80 -14.04 -11.38
C ARG A 71 -7.66 -13.20 -10.44
N LEU A 72 -8.75 -12.65 -10.97
CA LEU A 72 -9.79 -11.98 -10.21
C LEU A 72 -11.12 -12.62 -10.53
N ARG A 73 -11.79 -13.18 -9.52
CA ARG A 73 -13.12 -13.77 -9.66
C ARG A 73 -14.15 -12.91 -8.93
N PHE A 74 -15.28 -12.69 -9.60
CA PHE A 74 -16.44 -12.04 -9.01
C PHE A 74 -17.43 -13.10 -8.53
N GLU A 75 -17.85 -12.97 -7.28
CA GLU A 75 -18.90 -13.74 -6.64
C GLU A 75 -20.15 -12.86 -6.46
N GLY A 76 -21.31 -13.46 -6.19
CA GLY A 76 -22.57 -12.74 -6.00
C GLY A 76 -23.30 -12.39 -7.30
N GLU A 77 -24.30 -11.52 -7.20
CA GLU A 77 -25.23 -11.20 -8.30
C GLU A 77 -24.84 -9.92 -9.04
N ARG A 78 -25.26 -9.82 -10.31
CA ARG A 78 -24.95 -8.68 -11.18
C ARG A 78 -25.47 -7.34 -10.64
N SER A 79 -26.56 -7.35 -9.89
CA SER A 79 -27.21 -6.15 -9.33
C SER A 79 -26.52 -5.60 -8.09
N ASP A 80 -25.56 -6.32 -7.52
CA ASP A 80 -24.91 -5.89 -6.28
C ASP A 80 -24.03 -4.64 -6.52
N GLU A 81 -24.24 -3.60 -5.71
CA GLU A 81 -23.41 -2.40 -5.73
C GLU A 81 -22.00 -2.68 -5.20
N GLU A 82 -21.89 -3.63 -4.25
CA GLU A 82 -20.63 -4.17 -3.74
C GLU A 82 -20.63 -5.69 -3.96
N GLN A 83 -19.70 -6.18 -4.78
CA GLN A 83 -19.55 -7.61 -5.05
C GLN A 83 -18.39 -8.19 -4.26
N ARG A 84 -18.57 -9.42 -3.79
CA ARG A 84 -17.46 -10.20 -3.23
C ARG A 84 -16.53 -10.63 -4.35
N VAL A 85 -15.24 -10.45 -4.13
CA VAL A 85 -14.20 -10.80 -5.09
C VAL A 85 -13.16 -11.69 -4.44
N VAL A 86 -12.63 -12.62 -5.22
CA VAL A 86 -11.49 -13.46 -4.84
C VAL A 86 -10.33 -13.15 -5.77
N LEU A 87 -9.24 -12.66 -5.20
CA LEU A 87 -8.00 -12.39 -5.90
C LEU A 87 -7.08 -13.58 -5.68
N VAL A 88 -6.53 -14.10 -6.77
CA VAL A 88 -5.39 -15.02 -6.74
C VAL A 88 -4.19 -14.22 -7.21
N PHE A 89 -3.18 -14.10 -6.35
CA PHE A 89 -1.94 -13.43 -6.66
C PHE A 89 -0.98 -14.36 -7.43
N ARG A 90 -0.02 -13.77 -8.13
CA ARG A 90 1.02 -14.52 -8.88
C ARG A 90 1.87 -15.45 -8.00
N ASN A 91 1.95 -15.18 -6.70
CA ASN A 91 2.64 -16.02 -5.72
C ASN A 91 1.74 -17.16 -5.18
N GLY A 92 0.52 -17.33 -5.70
CA GLY A 92 -0.43 -18.36 -5.30
C GLY A 92 -1.30 -18.02 -4.08
N VAL A 93 -1.02 -16.91 -3.39
CA VAL A 93 -1.84 -16.45 -2.26
C VAL A 93 -3.23 -16.07 -2.76
N GLN A 94 -4.26 -16.42 -2.00
CA GLN A 94 -5.63 -16.02 -2.26
C GLN A 94 -6.11 -15.04 -1.21
N GLU A 95 -6.81 -13.99 -1.65
CA GLU A 95 -7.42 -13.00 -0.77
C GLU A 95 -8.85 -12.71 -1.20
N ALA A 96 -9.78 -12.82 -0.27
CA ALA A 96 -11.17 -12.45 -0.48
C ALA A 96 -11.42 -11.04 0.03
N GLY A 97 -12.19 -10.26 -0.72
CA GLY A 97 -12.57 -8.90 -0.35
C GLY A 97 -13.89 -8.49 -0.99
N LEU A 98 -14.24 -7.23 -0.81
CA LEU A 98 -15.36 -6.58 -1.50
C LEU A 98 -14.83 -5.59 -2.54
N MET A 99 -15.49 -5.50 -3.68
CA MET A 99 -15.23 -4.49 -4.70
C MET A 99 -16.54 -3.76 -4.99
N VAL A 100 -16.48 -2.43 -5.00
CA VAL A 100 -17.62 -1.61 -5.46
C VAL A 100 -17.74 -1.78 -6.98
N THR A 101 -18.85 -2.33 -7.45
CA THR A 101 -19.11 -2.64 -8.86
C THR A 101 -20.19 -1.73 -9.46
N GLY A 102 -21.16 -1.28 -8.64
CA GLY A 102 -22.21 -0.33 -9.00
C GLY A 102 -22.14 0.99 -8.20
N GLY A 103 -22.98 1.97 -8.56
CA GLY A 103 -23.15 3.24 -7.84
C GLY A 103 -22.24 4.39 -8.28
N SER A 104 -22.70 5.64 -8.08
CA SER A 104 -21.93 6.85 -8.42
C SER A 104 -20.70 6.98 -7.53
N ALA A 105 -19.53 6.56 -8.02
CA ALA A 105 -18.28 6.93 -7.39
C ALA A 105 -18.14 8.45 -7.42
N SER A 106 -17.93 9.07 -6.25
CA SER A 106 -17.64 10.50 -6.16
C SER A 106 -16.40 10.87 -6.97
N PRO A 107 -16.39 12.08 -7.56
CA PRO A 107 -15.48 12.45 -8.63
C PRO A 107 -14.13 12.83 -8.05
N HIS A 108 -13.10 12.02 -8.32
CA HIS A 108 -11.74 12.55 -8.45
C HIS A 108 -11.34 12.42 -9.92
N GLN A 109 -11.71 13.48 -10.64
CA GLN A 109 -11.18 14.06 -11.89
C GLN A 109 -10.93 13.17 -13.12
N ASP A 110 -11.38 13.73 -14.25
CA ASP A 110 -11.13 13.37 -15.66
C ASP A 110 -11.98 12.26 -16.32
N ALA A 111 -13.31 12.39 -16.24
CA ALA A 111 -14.19 11.80 -17.25
C ALA A 111 -15.32 12.77 -17.65
N VAL A 112 -15.05 13.62 -18.65
CA VAL A 112 -16.10 14.26 -19.45
C VAL A 112 -16.60 13.23 -20.46
N GLY A 113 -17.85 12.80 -20.33
CA GLY A 113 -18.52 11.92 -21.29
C GLY A 113 -19.52 11.00 -20.60
N GLY A 114 -20.81 11.33 -20.69
CA GLY A 114 -21.90 10.59 -20.07
C GLY A 114 -22.08 9.17 -20.61
N GLY A 115 -22.60 8.29 -19.75
CA GLY A 115 -23.07 6.95 -20.09
C GLY A 115 -22.48 5.86 -19.19
N SER A 116 -23.33 5.30 -18.32
CA SER A 116 -23.07 4.24 -17.33
C SER A 116 -22.21 4.64 -16.12
N SER A 117 -22.87 4.83 -14.97
CA SER A 117 -22.28 5.17 -13.67
C SER A 117 -21.71 3.93 -12.94
N GLY A 118 -21.09 3.01 -13.67
CA GLY A 118 -20.55 1.77 -13.13
C GLY A 118 -19.02 1.72 -13.17
N ARG A 119 -18.40 0.94 -12.28
CA ARG A 119 -16.96 0.70 -12.38
C ARG A 119 -16.70 -0.22 -13.57
N ARG A 120 -15.69 0.08 -14.38
CA ARG A 120 -15.44 -0.63 -15.64
C ARG A 120 -13.99 -1.05 -15.82
N PHE A 121 -13.83 -2.15 -16.52
CA PHE A 121 -12.57 -2.56 -17.13
C PHE A 121 -12.54 -2.08 -18.58
N SER A 122 -11.33 -1.76 -19.05
CA SER A 122 -11.12 -1.32 -20.43
C SER A 122 -9.79 -1.80 -20.97
N GLY A 123 -9.69 -1.81 -22.29
CA GLY A 123 -8.47 -2.14 -23.02
C GLY A 123 -8.74 -2.14 -24.53
N VAL A 124 -8.02 -2.98 -25.25
CA VAL A 124 -8.13 -3.12 -26.71
C VAL A 124 -8.19 -4.60 -27.08
N THR A 125 -9.14 -4.97 -27.93
CA THR A 125 -9.20 -6.29 -28.57
C THR A 125 -8.79 -6.14 -30.04
N GLU A 126 -8.70 -7.27 -30.77
CA GLU A 126 -8.48 -7.26 -32.22
C GLU A 126 -9.59 -6.51 -33.00
N LEU A 127 -10.78 -6.38 -32.40
CA LEU A 127 -11.93 -5.69 -33.01
C LEU A 127 -12.00 -4.19 -32.67
N GLY A 128 -11.09 -3.69 -31.82
CA GLY A 128 -11.03 -2.30 -31.40
C GLY A 128 -11.13 -2.09 -29.89
N PRO A 129 -11.57 -0.90 -29.43
CA PRO A 129 -11.69 -0.60 -28.01
C PRO A 129 -12.62 -1.57 -27.29
N PHE A 130 -12.19 -2.03 -26.11
CA PHE A 130 -12.97 -2.92 -25.25
C PHE A 130 -13.37 -2.21 -23.96
N PHE A 131 -14.62 -2.40 -23.55
CA PHE A 131 -15.17 -1.90 -22.29
C PHE A 131 -16.18 -2.91 -21.74
N ILE A 132 -16.09 -3.19 -20.43
CA ILE A 132 -17.05 -4.03 -19.73
C ILE A 132 -17.24 -3.52 -18.30
N LEU A 133 -18.47 -3.56 -17.79
CA LEU A 133 -18.75 -3.21 -16.41
C LEU A 133 -18.24 -4.31 -15.48
N ALA A 134 -17.71 -3.92 -14.32
CA ALA A 134 -17.23 -4.88 -13.33
C ALA A 134 -18.36 -5.81 -12.85
N SER A 135 -19.60 -5.31 -12.78
CA SER A 135 -20.79 -6.11 -12.49
C SER A 135 -21.02 -7.26 -13.48
N ASP A 136 -20.55 -7.12 -14.72
CA ASP A 136 -20.82 -8.03 -15.83
C ASP A 136 -19.70 -9.05 -16.02
N VAL A 137 -18.60 -8.88 -15.28
CA VAL A 137 -17.46 -9.79 -15.28
C VAL A 137 -17.74 -10.95 -14.32
N GLN A 138 -17.39 -12.16 -14.75
CA GLN A 138 -17.34 -13.34 -13.90
C GLN A 138 -15.91 -13.60 -13.42
N GLU A 139 -14.95 -13.56 -14.34
CA GLU A 139 -13.54 -13.83 -14.05
C GLU A 139 -12.64 -13.02 -14.98
N ILE A 140 -11.49 -12.59 -14.48
CA ILE A 140 -10.39 -12.03 -15.26
C ILE A 140 -9.16 -12.88 -14.98
N VAL A 141 -8.50 -13.34 -16.03
CA VAL A 141 -7.20 -14.03 -15.96
C VAL A 141 -6.16 -13.11 -16.58
N LEU A 142 -5.23 -12.64 -15.77
CA LEU A 142 -4.18 -11.71 -16.18
C LEU A 142 -2.98 -12.49 -16.72
N ARG A 143 -2.48 -12.06 -17.86
CA ARG A 143 -1.33 -12.68 -18.53
C ARG A 143 -0.10 -11.83 -18.29
N HIS A 144 0.91 -12.46 -17.70
CA HIS A 144 2.18 -11.83 -17.37
C HIS A 144 3.26 -12.25 -18.39
N PRO A 145 4.26 -11.40 -18.65
CA PRO A 145 5.40 -11.77 -19.50
C PRO A 145 6.09 -13.05 -19.00
N VAL A 146 6.43 -13.94 -19.94
CA VAL A 146 7.11 -15.20 -19.64
C VAL A 146 8.49 -14.91 -19.05
N GLY A 147 8.81 -15.55 -17.92
CA GLY A 147 10.09 -15.38 -17.22
C GLY A 147 10.15 -14.20 -16.25
N GLU A 148 9.08 -13.41 -16.15
CA GLU A 148 8.98 -12.39 -15.09
C GLU A 148 8.58 -13.08 -13.78
N GLU A 149 9.38 -12.90 -12.73
CA GLU A 149 9.06 -13.43 -11.40
C GLU A 149 7.88 -12.67 -10.78
N PRO A 150 7.03 -13.36 -9.99
CA PRO A 150 6.01 -12.70 -9.20
C PRO A 150 6.64 -11.60 -8.31
N PRO A 151 6.08 -10.39 -8.30
CA PRO A 151 6.56 -9.36 -7.39
C PRO A 151 6.37 -9.80 -5.94
N GLU A 152 7.43 -9.74 -5.14
CA GLU A 152 7.38 -10.09 -3.72
C GLU A 152 6.37 -9.21 -2.96
N GLU A 153 5.47 -9.85 -2.23
CA GLU A 153 4.61 -9.17 -1.27
C GLU A 153 5.36 -9.00 0.04
N LYS A 154 5.82 -7.78 0.31
CA LYS A 154 6.44 -7.45 1.58
C LYS A 154 5.37 -7.10 2.60
N ILE A 155 5.34 -7.85 3.70
CA ILE A 155 4.51 -7.53 4.86
C ILE A 155 5.25 -6.47 5.67
N LEU A 156 4.75 -5.23 5.65
CA LEU A 156 5.40 -4.13 6.36
C LEU A 156 5.01 -4.13 7.84
N LYS A 157 5.95 -4.49 8.70
CA LYS A 157 5.81 -4.40 10.16
C LYS A 157 6.32 -3.05 10.66
N ALA A 158 5.52 -2.39 11.49
CA ALA A 158 5.87 -1.08 12.05
C ALA A 158 5.23 -0.84 13.42
N THR A 159 5.88 -0.04 14.25
CA THR A 159 5.30 0.54 15.44
C THR A 159 4.78 1.94 15.13
N ILE A 160 3.48 2.16 15.30
CA ILE A 160 2.87 3.49 15.24
C ILE A 160 2.82 4.06 16.65
N ILE A 161 3.34 5.28 16.82
CA ILE A 161 3.27 6.04 18.06
C ILE A 161 2.34 7.23 17.82
N THR A 162 1.29 7.33 18.62
CA THR A 162 0.28 8.38 18.51
C THR A 162 0.73 9.68 19.16
N MET A 163 -0.03 10.77 18.93
CA MET A 163 0.20 12.07 19.56
C MET A 163 0.17 12.00 21.10
N ASN A 164 -0.68 11.13 21.67
CA ASN A 164 -0.74 10.88 23.12
C ASN A 164 0.25 9.81 23.63
N GLY A 165 1.18 9.34 22.78
CA GLY A 165 2.26 8.42 23.18
C GLY A 165 1.87 6.94 23.24
N ARG A 166 0.64 6.56 22.88
CA ARG A 166 0.25 5.15 22.73
C ARG A 166 1.00 4.50 21.58
N ARG A 167 1.30 3.21 21.72
CA ARG A 167 2.07 2.43 20.75
C ARG A 167 1.23 1.28 20.22
N PHE A 168 1.27 1.07 18.92
CA PHE A 168 0.60 -0.04 18.23
C PHE A 168 1.62 -0.76 17.35
N GLU A 169 1.75 -2.07 17.52
CA GLU A 169 2.53 -2.92 16.62
C GLU A 169 1.63 -3.37 15.48
N VAL A 170 1.88 -2.84 14.29
CA VAL A 170 1.02 -2.97 13.13
C VAL A 170 1.75 -3.77 12.06
N GLU A 171 1.10 -4.81 11.57
CA GLU A 171 1.54 -5.59 10.43
C GLU A 171 0.80 -5.17 9.15
N ASN A 172 1.44 -5.41 8.00
CA ASN A 172 0.94 -5.05 6.67
C ASN A 172 0.49 -3.57 6.58
N LEU A 173 1.32 -2.66 7.13
CA LEU A 173 1.01 -1.24 7.19
C LEU A 173 0.83 -0.63 5.78
N ARG A 174 -0.25 0.12 5.60
CA ARG A 174 -0.60 0.83 4.36
C ARG A 174 -1.03 2.26 4.64
N TYR A 175 -0.70 3.17 3.72
CA TYR A 175 -1.17 4.55 3.70
C TYR A 175 -2.20 4.73 2.57
N HIS A 176 -3.44 5.07 2.92
CA HIS A 176 -4.59 5.12 2.00
C HIS A 176 -4.66 3.90 1.06
N GLY A 177 -4.44 2.71 1.63
CA GLY A 177 -4.46 1.41 0.92
C GLY A 177 -3.19 1.07 0.14
N LYS A 178 -2.16 1.93 0.12
CA LYS A 178 -0.90 1.73 -0.61
C LYS A 178 0.28 1.45 0.33
N GLN A 179 1.29 0.73 -0.15
CA GLN A 179 2.59 0.59 0.54
C GLN A 179 3.56 1.73 0.21
N ARG A 180 3.03 2.94 -0.01
CA ARG A 180 3.81 4.17 -0.20
C ARG A 180 3.07 5.33 0.44
N LEU A 181 3.82 6.27 1.01
CA LEU A 181 3.28 7.53 1.53
C LEU A 181 3.37 8.61 0.45
N ASP A 182 2.24 9.15 0.01
CA ASP A 182 2.18 10.30 -0.89
C ASP A 182 2.38 11.59 -0.06
N PHE A 183 3.28 12.47 -0.50
CA PHE A 183 3.58 13.73 0.19
C PHE A 183 3.89 14.85 -0.81
N PHE A 184 3.90 16.09 -0.35
CA PHE A 184 4.23 17.27 -1.14
C PHE A 184 5.62 17.77 -0.78
N ARG A 185 6.42 18.06 -1.81
CA ARG A 185 7.67 18.82 -1.68
C ARG A 185 7.49 20.14 -2.44
N GLY A 186 7.15 21.18 -1.70
CA GLY A 186 6.61 22.41 -2.28
C GLY A 186 5.30 22.11 -3.00
N ARG A 187 5.20 22.43 -4.29
CA ARG A 187 4.00 22.16 -5.12
C ARG A 187 3.98 20.78 -5.77
N ASN A 188 5.07 20.02 -5.65
CA ASN A 188 5.21 18.74 -6.35
C ASN A 188 4.76 17.59 -5.46
N LYS A 189 3.80 16.80 -5.92
CA LYS A 189 3.46 15.51 -5.30
C LYS A 189 4.56 14.50 -5.57
N ARG A 190 5.04 13.86 -4.52
CA ARG A 190 6.07 12.81 -4.50
C ARG A 190 5.56 11.66 -3.64
N PHE A 191 6.28 10.54 -3.66
CA PHE A 191 5.97 9.41 -2.81
C PHE A 191 7.22 8.85 -2.14
N ILE A 192 7.02 8.24 -0.98
CA ILE A 192 8.03 7.51 -0.23
C ILE A 192 7.60 6.05 -0.19
N PRO A 193 8.36 5.11 -0.78
CA PRO A 193 8.06 3.68 -0.67
C PRO A 193 8.33 3.22 0.77
N LEU A 194 7.31 2.68 1.45
CA LEU A 194 7.36 2.43 2.90
C LEU A 194 8.35 1.31 3.27
N ASP A 195 8.59 0.36 2.37
CA ASP A 195 9.57 -0.72 2.53
C ASP A 195 11.02 -0.25 2.64
N LYS A 196 11.31 0.99 2.20
CA LYS A 196 12.67 1.56 2.22
C LYS A 196 12.92 2.49 3.41
N VAL A 197 11.90 2.70 4.25
CA VAL A 197 11.92 3.70 5.32
C VAL A 197 12.17 3.03 6.66
N ALA A 198 13.09 3.60 7.44
CA ALA A 198 13.32 3.20 8.82
C ALA A 198 12.34 3.88 9.77
N ARG A 199 12.10 5.18 9.55
CA ARG A 199 11.19 5.96 10.39
C ARG A 199 10.57 7.15 9.67
N ILE A 200 9.38 7.54 10.12
CA ILE A 200 8.71 8.78 9.71
C ILE A 200 8.33 9.55 10.97
N ASP A 201 8.71 10.81 11.01
CA ASP A 201 8.38 11.75 12.06
C ASP A 201 7.43 12.80 11.51
N PHE A 202 6.29 12.99 12.19
CA PHE A 202 5.29 13.98 11.83
C PHE A 202 5.40 15.13 12.83
N ALA A 203 5.63 16.34 12.35
CA ALA A 203 5.66 17.51 13.21
C ALA A 203 4.29 17.74 13.83
N ASP A 204 4.24 18.28 15.04
CA ASP A 204 3.00 18.67 15.68
C ASP A 204 2.33 19.73 14.79
N GLY A 205 1.25 19.35 14.12
CA GLY A 205 0.37 20.30 13.44
C GLY A 205 -0.58 20.85 14.48
N GLY A 206 -0.86 22.14 14.44
CA GLY A 206 -1.96 22.71 15.22
C GLY A 206 -3.27 21.98 14.90
N THR A 207 -4.19 21.94 15.84
CA THR A 207 -5.54 21.41 15.62
C THR A 207 -6.18 22.17 14.46
N GLY A 208 -6.33 21.53 13.30
CA GLY A 208 -6.87 22.16 12.09
C GLY A 208 -5.88 22.41 10.95
N ASP A 209 -4.59 22.09 11.12
CA ASP A 209 -3.63 22.18 10.02
C ASP A 209 -3.94 21.16 8.92
N GLU A 210 -4.29 21.65 7.73
CA GLU A 210 -4.59 20.80 6.57
C GLU A 210 -3.38 19.98 6.12
N PHE A 211 -2.18 20.49 6.37
CA PHE A 211 -0.92 19.88 6.00
C PHE A 211 0.05 19.84 7.17
N ARG A 212 0.65 18.67 7.41
CA ARG A 212 1.66 18.48 8.45
C ARG A 212 3.05 18.28 7.85
N PRO A 213 4.08 18.99 8.34
CA PRO A 213 5.46 18.69 7.97
C PRO A 213 5.85 17.26 8.38
N ILE A 214 6.57 16.58 7.50
CA ILE A 214 7.09 15.23 7.74
C ILE A 214 8.59 15.18 7.50
N THR A 215 9.26 14.30 8.23
CA THR A 215 10.63 13.87 7.95
C THR A 215 10.67 12.35 7.89
N ALA A 216 10.99 11.79 6.74
CA ALA A 216 11.22 10.36 6.56
C ALA A 216 12.72 10.08 6.50
N THR A 217 13.18 9.10 7.28
CA THR A 217 14.55 8.59 7.25
C THR A 217 14.55 7.20 6.62
N TYR A 218 15.27 7.03 5.52
CA TYR A 218 15.46 5.74 4.85
C TYR A 218 16.40 4.84 5.65
N TRP A 219 16.35 3.52 5.42
CA TRP A 219 17.34 2.58 5.97
C TRP A 219 18.79 2.94 5.63
N SER A 220 19.00 3.62 4.49
CA SER A 220 20.32 4.16 4.10
C SER A 220 20.81 5.37 4.91
N GLY A 221 20.01 5.87 5.86
CA GLY A 221 20.28 7.10 6.61
C GLY A 221 19.92 8.40 5.87
N LYS A 222 19.62 8.34 4.57
CA LYS A 222 19.13 9.50 3.81
C LYS A 222 17.80 9.99 4.39
N THR A 223 17.60 11.30 4.41
CA THR A 223 16.36 11.92 4.87
C THR A 223 15.64 12.65 3.74
N VAL A 224 14.31 12.66 3.80
CA VAL A 224 13.44 13.44 2.92
C VAL A 224 12.43 14.17 3.77
N MET A 225 12.21 15.44 3.44
CA MET A 225 11.24 16.31 4.10
C MET A 225 10.19 16.80 3.12
N GLY A 226 9.01 17.07 3.64
CA GLY A 226 7.91 17.67 2.90
C GLY A 226 6.68 17.81 3.79
N THR A 227 5.50 17.87 3.18
CA THR A 227 4.23 17.97 3.89
C THR A 227 3.28 16.87 3.47
N VAL A 228 2.45 16.40 4.39
CA VAL A 228 1.40 15.41 4.14
C VAL A 228 0.05 16.02 4.47
N GLU A 229 -1.00 15.64 3.73
CA GLU A 229 -2.36 16.05 4.06
C GLU A 229 -2.79 15.39 5.37
N ALA A 230 -3.24 16.21 6.33
CA ALA A 230 -3.76 15.79 7.63
C ALA A 230 -5.09 16.48 7.96
N SER A 231 -5.74 17.08 6.95
CA SER A 231 -6.97 17.85 7.11
C SER A 231 -8.10 17.01 7.70
N LEU A 232 -8.72 17.54 8.75
CA LEU A 232 -9.97 17.05 9.34
C LEU A 232 -11.21 17.67 8.67
N VAL A 233 -11.00 18.59 7.73
CA VAL A 233 -12.09 19.30 7.07
C VAL A 233 -12.67 18.42 5.97
N ARG A 234 -13.99 18.40 5.87
CA ARG A 234 -14.69 17.70 4.81
C ARG A 234 -14.54 18.44 3.48
N LEU A 235 -14.18 17.71 2.44
CA LEU A 235 -14.04 18.28 1.10
C LEU A 235 -15.40 18.42 0.42
N SER A 236 -15.53 19.41 -0.47
CA SER A 236 -16.77 19.60 -1.23
C SER A 236 -17.02 18.40 -2.15
N GLY A 237 -18.25 17.86 -2.12
CA GLY A 237 -18.62 16.65 -2.86
C GLY A 237 -18.11 15.33 -2.27
N GLU A 238 -17.48 15.36 -1.08
CA GLU A 238 -17.01 14.16 -0.39
C GLU A 238 -18.18 13.40 0.27
N THR A 239 -18.27 12.09 0.02
CA THR A 239 -19.23 11.18 0.69
C THR A 239 -18.79 10.87 2.12
N ASP A 240 -19.71 10.40 2.96
CA ASP A 240 -19.38 10.03 4.35
C ASP A 240 -18.30 8.95 4.41
N LYS A 241 -18.40 7.96 3.52
CA LYS A 241 -17.42 6.87 3.40
C LYS A 241 -16.03 7.41 3.03
N SER A 242 -15.93 8.27 2.00
CA SER A 242 -14.65 8.82 1.55
C SER A 242 -14.02 9.76 2.59
N TYR A 243 -14.82 10.61 3.24
CA TYR A 243 -14.40 11.44 4.37
C TYR A 243 -13.85 10.58 5.50
N PHE A 244 -14.59 9.55 5.91
CA PHE A 244 -14.19 8.68 7.01
C PHE A 244 -12.88 7.92 6.68
N GLU A 245 -12.74 7.42 5.46
CA GLU A 245 -11.52 6.73 5.01
C GLU A 245 -10.31 7.67 4.96
N ARG A 246 -10.48 8.88 4.45
CA ARG A 246 -9.38 9.86 4.36
C ARG A 246 -8.93 10.31 5.75
N VAL A 247 -9.88 10.65 6.62
CA VAL A 247 -9.58 11.27 7.92
C VAL A 247 -9.21 10.24 8.98
N ASN A 248 -9.96 9.14 9.10
CA ASN A 248 -9.84 8.19 10.21
C ASN A 248 -9.08 6.91 9.83
N ARG A 249 -8.87 6.65 8.53
CA ARG A 249 -8.20 5.43 8.04
C ARG A 249 -7.05 5.78 7.09
N ALA A 250 -6.30 6.82 7.44
CA ALA A 250 -5.12 7.23 6.69
C ALA A 250 -4.07 6.12 6.70
N PHE A 251 -3.80 5.53 7.87
CA PHE A 251 -3.01 4.31 7.98
C PHE A 251 -3.89 3.13 8.36
N THR A 252 -3.68 2.00 7.69
CA THR A 252 -4.37 0.74 7.96
C THR A 252 -3.38 -0.41 8.06
N GLY A 253 -3.77 -1.48 8.72
CA GLY A 253 -3.00 -2.71 8.87
C GLY A 253 -3.71 -3.66 9.83
N VAL A 254 -2.94 -4.53 10.48
CA VAL A 254 -3.45 -5.51 11.45
C VAL A 254 -2.67 -5.37 12.75
N VAL A 255 -3.36 -5.42 13.89
CA VAL A 255 -2.74 -5.55 15.23
C VAL A 255 -3.23 -6.88 15.82
N GLY A 256 -2.32 -7.83 16.00
CA GLY A 256 -2.68 -9.21 16.34
C GLY A 256 -3.54 -9.82 15.23
N SER A 257 -4.79 -10.16 15.54
CA SER A 257 -5.77 -10.68 14.56
C SER A 257 -6.83 -9.65 14.13
N SER A 258 -6.75 -8.42 14.64
CA SER A 258 -7.78 -7.40 14.45
C SER A 258 -7.38 -6.33 13.44
N PRO A 259 -8.33 -5.86 12.60
CA PRO A 259 -8.06 -4.75 11.68
C PRO A 259 -7.74 -3.48 12.47
N PHE A 260 -6.65 -2.83 12.10
CA PHE A 260 -6.19 -1.58 12.69
C PHE A 260 -6.32 -0.42 11.70
N ALA A 261 -6.85 0.72 12.16
CA ALA A 261 -6.87 1.94 11.38
C ALA A 261 -6.65 3.18 12.27
N ILE A 262 -5.96 4.19 11.72
CA ILE A 262 -5.71 5.46 12.40
C ILE A 262 -5.63 6.62 11.40
N GLY A 263 -6.08 7.79 11.83
CA GLY A 263 -6.01 9.03 11.05
C GLY A 263 -4.61 9.66 11.06
N MET A 264 -4.28 10.40 9.99
CA MET A 264 -2.98 11.10 9.89
C MET A 264 -2.78 12.14 11.00
N HIS A 265 -3.88 12.73 11.49
CA HIS A 265 -3.87 13.70 12.58
C HIS A 265 -3.44 13.11 13.93
N ASP A 266 -3.65 11.81 14.14
CA ASP A 266 -3.37 11.14 15.42
C ASP A 266 -1.99 10.48 15.48
N VAL A 267 -1.26 10.42 14.36
CA VAL A 267 0.06 9.80 14.28
C VAL A 267 1.16 10.81 14.59
N LYS A 268 2.06 10.47 15.51
CA LYS A 268 3.25 11.26 15.84
C LYS A 268 4.50 10.70 15.17
N HIS A 269 4.67 9.38 15.27
CA HIS A 269 5.83 8.68 14.73
C HIS A 269 5.43 7.33 14.15
N ILE A 270 6.15 6.92 13.11
CA ILE A 270 6.15 5.54 12.63
C ILE A 270 7.60 5.04 12.66
N ARG A 271 7.80 3.82 13.17
CA ARG A 271 9.08 3.12 13.21
C ARG A 271 8.91 1.77 12.52
N PHE A 272 9.58 1.55 11.41
CA PHE A 272 9.53 0.29 10.68
C PHE A 272 10.50 -0.71 11.31
N ARG A 273 10.20 -2.01 11.20
CA ARG A 273 11.08 -3.10 11.62
C ARG A 273 11.64 -3.79 10.38
N GLN A 274 12.89 -4.24 10.41
CA GLN A 274 13.39 -5.13 9.37
C GLN A 274 13.06 -6.57 9.73
N ASP A 275 12.81 -7.41 8.72
CA ASP A 275 12.55 -8.84 8.93
C ASP A 275 13.70 -9.55 9.66
N LYS A 276 14.93 -9.01 9.55
CA LYS A 276 16.13 -9.52 10.25
C LYS A 276 16.15 -9.25 11.76
N ASP A 277 15.33 -8.33 12.26
CA ASP A 277 15.31 -8.00 13.69
C ASP A 277 14.62 -9.12 14.52
N GLU A 278 13.86 -10.01 13.88
CA GLU A 278 13.12 -11.11 14.54
C GLU A 278 14.01 -12.34 14.82
N GLU A 279 14.97 -12.65 13.93
CA GLU A 279 15.93 -13.76 14.11
C GLU A 279 16.82 -13.54 15.35
N SER A 280 17.03 -12.29 15.75
CA SER A 280 17.81 -11.91 16.94
C SER A 280 16.99 -11.85 18.24
N ALA A 281 15.66 -11.86 18.15
CA ALA A 281 14.76 -11.78 19.30
C ALA A 281 14.37 -13.18 19.82
N GLU A 282 14.20 -14.16 18.94
CA GLU A 282 13.93 -15.56 19.32
C GLU A 282 15.16 -16.26 19.93
N GLY A 283 16.38 -15.89 19.51
CA GLY A 283 17.62 -16.45 20.06
C GLY A 283 18.01 -15.98 21.46
N ARG A 284 17.19 -15.13 22.11
CA ARG A 284 17.49 -14.55 23.44
C ARG A 284 16.59 -15.07 24.56
N ALA A 285 15.61 -15.92 24.24
CA ALA A 285 14.62 -16.41 25.20
C ALA A 285 14.96 -17.77 25.85
N ASP A 286 16.08 -18.41 25.49
CA ASP A 286 16.40 -19.78 25.91
C ASP A 286 17.63 -19.91 26.84
N ASP A 287 18.09 -18.81 27.45
CA ASP A 287 19.28 -18.84 28.34
C ASP A 287 18.94 -18.33 29.75
N THR A 288 17.84 -18.81 30.33
CA THR A 288 17.54 -18.61 31.75
C THR A 288 16.73 -19.74 32.36
N VAL A 289 17.28 -20.97 32.38
CA VAL A 289 16.95 -21.97 33.40
C VAL A 289 18.18 -22.85 33.64
N ASP A 290 18.90 -22.65 34.75
CA ASP A 290 19.00 -23.67 35.81
C ASP A 290 19.98 -23.21 36.90
N SER A 291 19.51 -23.10 38.14
CA SER A 291 20.24 -23.35 39.40
C SER A 291 19.46 -22.74 40.57
N ALA A 292 18.33 -23.34 40.94
CA ALA A 292 17.78 -23.21 42.29
C ALA A 292 16.83 -24.37 42.61
N SER A 293 17.40 -25.55 42.82
CA SER A 293 16.77 -26.61 43.60
C SER A 293 17.78 -27.14 44.60
N ASP A 294 17.66 -26.72 45.85
CA ASP A 294 17.66 -27.71 46.92
C ASP A 294 16.81 -27.22 48.09
N SER A 295 15.99 -28.13 48.58
CA SER A 295 14.83 -27.90 49.42
C SER A 295 15.08 -28.25 50.88
N ALA A 296 14.53 -27.39 51.73
CA ALA A 296 14.02 -27.57 53.09
C ALA A 296 14.25 -28.87 53.90
N ALA A 297 14.56 -28.59 55.17
CA ALA A 297 14.09 -29.20 56.42
C ALA A 297 14.78 -30.47 56.95
N ASP A 298 15.38 -30.36 58.15
CA ASP A 298 14.88 -31.11 59.30
C ASP A 298 15.34 -30.52 60.65
N ASP A 299 14.44 -30.68 61.61
CA ASP A 299 14.39 -30.25 63.00
C ASP A 299 15.19 -31.16 63.95
N ALA A 300 15.87 -30.60 64.95
CA ALA A 300 16.12 -31.21 66.27
C ALA A 300 16.93 -30.24 67.16
N GLY A 301 16.29 -29.71 68.20
CA GLY A 301 16.93 -28.83 69.19
C GLY A 301 17.76 -29.55 70.25
N THR A 302 18.58 -28.81 71.00
CA THR A 302 18.80 -28.97 72.46
C THR A 302 19.76 -27.91 73.01
N GLY A 303 19.38 -27.26 74.12
CA GLY A 303 20.26 -26.64 75.14
C GLY A 303 21.09 -25.42 74.70
N ASP A 304 21.57 -24.53 75.56
CA ASP A 304 21.44 -24.31 76.99
C ASP A 304 21.95 -22.86 77.25
N SER A 305 21.53 -22.30 78.37
CA SER A 305 21.98 -21.10 79.10
C SER A 305 23.32 -20.42 78.73
N GLN A 306 23.28 -19.09 78.53
CA GLN A 306 23.67 -18.03 79.49
C GLN A 306 23.47 -16.63 78.89
#